data_AF-A0A927LC89-F1
#
_entry.id   AF-A0A927LC89-F1
#
_cell.length_a   1.000
_cell.length_b   1.000
_cell.length_c   1.000
_cell.angle_alpha   90.00
_cell.angle_beta   90.00
_cell.angle_gamma   90.00
#
_symmetry.space_group_name_H-M   'P 1'
#
loop_
_entity.id
_entity.type
_entity.pdbx_description
1 polymer ?
#
loop_
_entity_poly.entity_id
_entity_poly.type
_entity_poly.pdbx_seq_one_letter_code
_entity_poly.pdbx_strand_id
1 'polypeptide(L)'
;MVGDIVGETVGEHDFGARLRRLLAHRRLRPTALARHVDVPERELTVVLHGTEAPAPPLLRRLAPALGLHTADVFAIAGTDTPDDLTPVDATAGRAIPRVLQDAAALPPQQYDTLRRYVASLPQAERTRPVPETPPGRRYPPGPGALLMSMLHNRNLNWPAIARTFGTVTYRYWAASTFGQVGHGRKPLTPDLLADYAVLLDVPADDLSALTGIPLPTPGTPKPDTPAVAVLIWELRRLTVSQLHQVTDTAKALRTHPPDD
;
A
#
# COMPACT_ATOMS: atom_id res chain seq x y z
N MET A 1 42.71 21.37 -6.17
CA MET A 1 41.75 21.99 -5.24
C MET A 1 40.83 22.89 -6.06
N VAL A 2 39.77 22.32 -6.61
CA VAL A 2 38.61 23.05 -7.16
C VAL A 2 37.43 22.19 -6.74
N GLY A 3 36.65 22.72 -5.81
CA GLY A 3 35.58 22.02 -5.12
C GLY A 3 34.29 21.94 -5.95
N ASP A 4 33.51 20.95 -5.56
CA ASP A 4 32.15 20.63 -5.97
C ASP A 4 31.20 21.84 -6.02
N ILE A 5 30.37 21.89 -7.06
CA ILE A 5 28.92 22.02 -6.93
C ILE A 5 28.30 21.16 -8.04
N VAL A 6 28.25 19.85 -7.85
CA VAL A 6 27.27 19.04 -8.57
C VAL A 6 25.94 19.35 -7.90
N GLY A 7 25.10 20.14 -8.57
CA GLY A 7 23.71 20.24 -8.17
C GLY A 7 23.12 18.84 -8.18
N GLU A 8 22.83 18.31 -6.99
CA GLU A 8 22.07 17.08 -6.83
C GLU A 8 20.78 17.23 -7.64
N THR A 9 20.69 16.51 -8.76
CA THR A 9 19.44 16.32 -9.46
C THR A 9 18.49 15.69 -8.47
N VAL A 10 17.59 16.49 -7.90
CA VAL A 10 16.45 16.02 -7.10
C VAL A 10 15.85 14.83 -7.85
N GLY A 11 16.04 13.63 -7.30
CA GLY A 11 15.69 12.41 -8.00
C GLY A 11 14.21 12.43 -8.35
N GLU A 12 13.85 12.08 -9.58
CA GLU A 12 12.44 12.02 -10.03
C GLU A 12 11.54 11.14 -9.13
N HIS A 13 12.19 10.25 -8.36
CA HIS A 13 11.61 9.31 -7.42
C HIS A 13 11.77 9.69 -5.95
N ASP A 14 12.34 10.87 -5.65
CA ASP A 14 12.38 11.43 -4.30
C ASP A 14 10.96 11.80 -3.80
N PHE A 15 10.80 11.81 -2.47
CA PHE A 15 9.55 12.14 -1.79
C PHE A 15 8.98 13.48 -2.22
N GLY A 16 9.82 14.53 -2.29
CA GLY A 16 9.37 15.87 -2.64
C GLY A 16 8.75 15.94 -4.03
N ALA A 17 9.36 15.25 -5.00
CA ALA A 17 8.83 15.16 -6.37
C ALA A 17 7.48 14.42 -6.41
N ARG A 18 7.37 13.27 -5.72
CA ARG A 18 6.12 12.49 -5.63
C ARG A 18 4.99 13.29 -4.97
N LEU A 19 5.30 13.95 -3.85
CA LEU A 19 4.33 14.77 -3.12
C LEU A 19 3.87 15.95 -3.96
N ARG A 20 4.78 16.67 -4.64
CA ARG A 20 4.41 17.76 -5.56
C ARG A 20 3.45 17.29 -6.67
N ARG A 21 3.71 16.13 -7.30
CA ARG A 21 2.81 15.58 -8.33
C ARG A 21 1.44 15.24 -7.76
N LEU A 22 1.38 14.61 -6.59
CA LEU A 22 0.12 14.28 -5.91
C LEU A 22 -0.68 15.54 -5.56
N LEU A 23 -0.04 16.56 -5.00
CA LEU A 23 -0.69 17.82 -4.64
C LEU A 23 -1.21 18.56 -5.88
N ALA A 24 -0.41 18.60 -6.95
CA ALA A 24 -0.83 19.20 -8.21
C ALA A 24 -2.05 18.47 -8.80
N HIS A 25 -2.03 17.13 -8.81
CA HIS A 25 -3.14 16.30 -9.27
C HIS A 25 -4.43 16.58 -8.48
N ARG A 26 -4.33 16.62 -7.14
CA ARG A 26 -5.47 16.88 -6.25
C ARG A 26 -5.84 18.36 -6.11
N ARG A 27 -5.13 19.26 -6.81
CA ARG A 27 -5.29 20.73 -6.72
C ARG A 27 -5.16 21.25 -5.29
N LEU A 28 -4.31 20.61 -4.48
CA LEU A 28 -4.03 20.99 -3.10
C LEU A 28 -2.85 21.96 -3.05
N ARG A 29 -3.03 23.09 -2.35
CA ARG A 29 -1.95 24.06 -2.13
C ARG A 29 -1.05 23.62 -0.97
N PRO A 30 0.29 23.60 -1.11
CA PRO A 30 1.20 23.29 0.00
C PRO A 30 0.93 24.09 1.28
N THR A 31 0.67 25.39 1.15
CA THR A 31 0.33 26.29 2.26
C THR A 31 -0.97 25.93 2.98
N ALA A 32 -1.94 25.38 2.26
CA ALA A 32 -3.18 24.89 2.85
C ALA A 32 -2.95 23.57 3.58
N LEU A 33 -2.14 22.68 3.00
CA LEU A 33 -1.76 21.42 3.63
C LEU A 33 -0.99 21.65 4.92
N ALA A 34 0.06 22.48 4.92
CA ALA A 34 0.87 22.79 6.10
C ALA A 34 0.00 23.29 7.28
N ARG A 35 -0.94 24.21 6.99
CA ARG A 35 -1.89 24.72 7.99
C ARG A 35 -2.84 23.62 8.49
N HIS A 36 -3.32 22.75 7.60
CA HIS A 36 -4.24 21.69 7.97
C HIS A 36 -3.59 20.64 8.87
N VAL A 37 -2.30 20.34 8.66
CA VAL A 37 -1.55 19.38 9.48
C VAL A 37 -0.83 20.01 10.68
N ASP A 38 -1.01 21.31 10.90
CA ASP A 38 -0.35 22.09 11.95
C ASP A 38 1.18 21.91 11.95
N VAL A 39 1.79 22.13 10.77
CA VAL A 39 3.24 22.04 10.56
C VAL A 39 3.75 23.39 10.01
N PRO A 40 4.93 23.87 10.43
CA PRO A 40 5.54 25.05 9.84
C PRO A 40 5.67 24.92 8.32
N GLU A 41 5.22 25.95 7.58
CA GLU A 41 5.28 25.94 6.11
C GLU A 41 6.71 25.70 5.59
N ARG A 42 7.71 26.24 6.29
CA ARG A 42 9.13 26.01 5.98
C ARG A 42 9.51 24.54 5.99
N GLU A 43 9.03 23.77 6.98
CA GLU A 43 9.32 22.34 7.11
C GLU A 43 8.74 21.55 5.93
N LEU A 44 7.51 21.86 5.52
CA LEU A 44 6.92 21.25 4.33
C LEU A 44 7.65 21.68 3.04
N THR A 45 8.11 22.93 2.99
CA THR A 45 8.78 23.52 1.81
C THR A 45 10.13 22.85 1.54
N VAL A 46 10.98 22.67 2.56
CA VAL A 46 12.29 22.00 2.39
C VAL A 46 12.12 20.56 1.92
N VAL A 47 11.08 19.86 2.39
CA VAL A 47 10.74 18.51 1.95
C VAL A 47 10.24 18.48 0.51
N LEU A 48 9.37 19.42 0.10
CA LEU A 48 8.87 19.50 -1.28
C LEU A 48 9.99 19.79 -2.29
N HIS A 49 11.00 20.55 -1.87
CA HIS A 49 12.20 20.82 -2.66
C HIS A 49 13.22 19.68 -2.65
N GLY A 50 13.02 18.64 -1.82
CA GLY A 50 13.98 17.54 -1.68
C GLY A 50 15.27 17.95 -0.98
N THR A 51 15.26 19.06 -0.23
CA THR A 51 16.44 19.58 0.48
C THR A 51 16.72 18.79 1.77
N GLU A 52 15.69 18.27 2.42
CA GLU A 52 15.80 17.48 3.64
C GLU A 52 14.89 16.24 3.55
N ALA A 53 15.37 15.13 4.11
CA ALA A 53 14.55 13.92 4.25
C ALA A 53 13.42 14.17 5.26
N PRO A 54 12.18 13.70 4.99
CA PRO A 54 11.06 13.94 5.88
C PRO A 54 11.22 13.18 7.20
N ALA A 55 11.03 13.88 8.31
CA ALA A 55 11.05 13.25 9.62
C ALA A 55 9.80 12.37 9.86
N PRO A 56 9.90 11.26 10.62
CA PRO A 56 8.75 10.39 10.91
C PRO A 56 7.51 11.09 11.49
N PRO A 57 7.63 12.06 12.41
CA PRO A 57 6.46 12.81 12.91
C PRO A 57 5.70 13.56 11.82
N LEU A 58 6.42 14.15 10.85
CA LEU A 58 5.82 14.85 9.71
C LEU A 58 5.02 13.87 8.84
N LEU A 59 5.62 12.72 8.49
CA LEU A 59 4.96 11.69 7.68
C LEU A 59 3.65 11.19 8.33
N ARG A 60 3.66 11.03 9.66
CA ARG A 60 2.46 10.66 10.43
C ARG A 60 1.36 11.72 10.36
N ARG A 61 1.72 13.00 10.45
CA ARG A 61 0.76 14.13 10.34
C ARG A 61 0.21 14.29 8.92
N LEU A 62 1.03 14.06 7.90
CA LEU A 62 0.61 14.16 6.49
C LEU A 62 -0.38 13.07 6.08
N ALA A 63 -0.26 11.87 6.62
CA ALA A 63 -1.09 10.73 6.23
C ALA A 63 -2.61 10.97 6.24
N PRO A 64 -3.24 11.39 7.36
CA PRO A 64 -4.68 11.66 7.37
C PRO A 64 -5.07 12.81 6.44
N ALA A 65 -4.25 13.86 6.33
CA ALA A 65 -4.50 14.98 5.43
C ALA A 65 -4.44 14.60 3.94
N LEU A 66 -3.68 13.56 3.62
CA LEU A 66 -3.62 12.98 2.29
C LEU A 66 -4.65 11.85 2.10
N GLY A 67 -5.43 11.49 3.12
CA GLY A 67 -6.33 10.34 3.03
C GLY A 67 -5.60 9.04 2.67
N LEU A 68 -4.35 8.90 3.10
CA LEU A 68 -3.51 7.73 2.84
C LEU A 68 -3.23 7.02 4.15
N HIS A 69 -3.03 5.71 4.08
CA HIS A 69 -2.53 4.99 5.22
C HIS A 69 -1.14 5.47 5.61
N THR A 70 -0.90 5.64 6.91
CA THR A 70 0.38 6.18 7.40
C THR A 70 1.58 5.39 6.92
N ALA A 71 1.52 4.04 6.93
CA ALA A 71 2.61 3.19 6.44
C ALA A 71 2.97 3.48 4.96
N ASP A 72 1.99 3.89 4.15
CA ASP A 72 2.24 4.18 2.75
C ASP A 72 2.87 5.53 2.52
N VAL A 73 2.62 6.49 3.39
CA VAL A 73 3.34 7.76 3.34
C VAL A 73 4.84 7.54 3.58
N PHE A 74 5.22 6.60 4.46
CA PHE A 74 6.62 6.16 4.59
C PHE A 74 7.13 5.47 3.32
N ALA A 75 6.33 4.60 2.69
CA ALA A 75 6.70 3.97 1.41
C ALA A 75 6.88 5.00 0.28
N ILE A 76 5.99 6.00 0.20
CA ILE A 76 6.07 7.12 -0.75
C ILE A 76 7.34 7.94 -0.50
N ALA A 77 7.70 8.15 0.77
CA ALA A 77 8.94 8.80 1.18
C ALA A 77 10.21 7.98 0.94
N GLY A 78 10.09 6.69 0.63
CA GLY A 78 11.25 5.81 0.48
C GLY A 78 11.97 5.52 1.78
N THR A 79 11.31 5.75 2.93
CA THR A 79 11.85 5.52 4.27
C THR A 79 11.31 4.23 4.86
N ASP A 80 12.06 3.63 5.78
CA ASP A 80 11.60 2.44 6.50
C ASP A 80 10.30 2.71 7.26
N THR A 81 9.38 1.74 7.21
CA THR A 81 8.11 1.83 7.93
C THR A 81 8.35 1.52 9.41
N PRO A 82 7.96 2.41 10.34
CA PRO A 82 8.10 2.18 11.77
C PRO A 82 7.45 0.87 12.23
N ASP A 83 8.07 0.23 13.23
CA ASP A 83 7.63 -1.07 13.77
C ASP A 83 6.12 -1.10 14.07
N ASP A 84 5.57 -0.09 14.74
CA ASP A 84 4.15 -0.01 15.12
C ASP A 84 3.18 -0.03 13.92
N LEU A 85 3.66 0.28 12.72
CA LEU A 85 2.88 0.33 11.48
C LEU A 85 3.07 -0.92 10.59
N THR A 86 4.13 -1.70 10.82
CA THR A 86 4.42 -2.90 10.02
C THR A 86 3.54 -4.10 10.42
N PRO A 87 3.33 -5.08 9.53
CA PRO A 87 2.71 -6.37 9.86
C PRO A 87 3.40 -7.09 11.03
N VAL A 88 2.62 -7.61 11.97
CA VAL A 88 3.15 -8.28 13.19
C VAL A 88 3.71 -9.66 12.90
N ASP A 89 3.07 -10.39 11.99
CA ASP A 89 3.47 -11.73 11.56
C ASP A 89 3.61 -11.76 10.03
N ALA A 90 4.86 -11.70 9.55
CA ALA A 90 5.14 -11.71 8.11
C ALA A 90 4.78 -13.04 7.40
N THR A 91 4.55 -14.11 8.16
CA THR A 91 4.16 -15.41 7.60
C THR A 91 2.65 -15.49 7.35
N ALA A 92 1.86 -14.72 8.12
CA ALA A 92 0.41 -14.61 8.01
C ALA A 92 -0.05 -14.16 6.61
N GLY A 93 0.74 -13.31 5.96
CA GLY A 93 0.51 -12.83 4.60
C GLY A 93 0.20 -13.91 3.55
N ARG A 94 0.68 -15.15 3.75
CA ARG A 94 0.41 -16.28 2.84
C ARG A 94 -1.04 -16.74 2.87
N ALA A 95 -1.77 -16.48 3.96
CA ALA A 95 -3.16 -16.88 4.15
C ALA A 95 -4.16 -15.84 3.61
N ILE A 96 -3.75 -14.58 3.46
CA ILE A 96 -4.63 -13.49 2.98
C ILE A 96 -5.35 -13.85 1.67
N PRO A 97 -4.69 -14.35 0.61
CA PRO A 97 -5.38 -14.66 -0.65
C PRO A 97 -6.51 -15.69 -0.46
N ARG A 98 -6.35 -16.63 0.48
CA ARG A 98 -7.37 -17.63 0.77
C ARG A 98 -8.59 -17.00 1.43
N VAL A 99 -8.38 -16.12 2.40
CA VAL A 99 -9.46 -15.34 3.02
C VAL A 99 -10.21 -14.52 1.97
N LEU A 100 -9.50 -13.85 1.07
CA LEU A 100 -10.13 -13.06 0.00
C LEU A 100 -10.95 -13.92 -0.96
N GLN A 101 -10.42 -15.07 -1.36
CA GLN A 101 -11.17 -16.03 -2.19
C GLN A 101 -12.44 -16.48 -1.48
N ASP A 102 -12.35 -16.77 -0.18
CA ASP A 102 -13.48 -17.24 0.61
C ASP A 102 -14.51 -16.11 0.85
N ALA A 103 -14.06 -14.86 1.00
CA ALA A 103 -14.88 -13.66 1.20
C ALA A 103 -15.56 -13.17 -0.09
N ALA A 104 -14.91 -13.31 -1.24
CA ALA A 104 -15.49 -12.92 -2.55
C ALA A 104 -16.74 -13.75 -2.92
N ALA A 105 -16.93 -14.91 -2.29
CA ALA A 105 -18.10 -15.76 -2.46
C ALA A 105 -19.24 -15.46 -1.46
N LEU A 106 -19.07 -14.49 -0.55
CA LEU A 106 -20.08 -14.14 0.44
C LEU A 106 -21.06 -13.11 -0.11
N PRO A 107 -22.37 -13.21 0.21
CA PRO A 107 -23.29 -12.10 -0.01
C PRO A 107 -22.95 -10.89 0.90
N PRO A 108 -23.42 -9.67 0.57
CA PRO A 108 -23.02 -8.44 1.26
C PRO A 108 -23.18 -8.47 2.78
N GLN A 109 -24.29 -8.97 3.31
CA GLN A 109 -24.55 -9.05 4.76
C GLN A 109 -23.55 -9.97 5.48
N GLN A 110 -23.21 -11.11 4.88
CA GLN A 110 -22.22 -12.03 5.42
C GLN A 110 -20.79 -11.45 5.28
N TYR A 111 -20.52 -10.71 4.22
CA TYR A 111 -19.26 -9.99 4.05
C TYR A 111 -19.06 -8.93 5.15
N ASP A 112 -20.10 -8.14 5.44
CA ASP A 112 -20.07 -7.16 6.53
C ASP A 112 -19.95 -7.83 7.91
N THR A 113 -20.56 -9.00 8.07
CA THR A 113 -20.39 -9.83 9.27
C THR A 113 -18.95 -10.30 9.43
N LEU A 114 -18.31 -10.79 8.36
CA LEU A 114 -16.90 -11.17 8.36
C LEU A 114 -16.00 -9.98 8.69
N ARG A 115 -16.27 -8.80 8.11
CA ARG A 115 -15.51 -7.58 8.40
C ARG A 115 -15.63 -7.14 9.85
N ARG A 116 -16.83 -7.15 10.43
CA ARG A 116 -17.03 -6.87 11.85
C ARG A 116 -16.28 -7.88 12.73
N TYR A 117 -16.27 -9.15 12.36
CA TYR A 117 -15.48 -10.17 13.05
C TYR A 117 -13.98 -9.85 13.00
N VAL A 118 -13.43 -9.58 11.81
CA VAL A 118 -12.02 -9.17 11.65
C VAL A 118 -11.68 -7.95 12.51
N ALA A 119 -12.54 -6.93 12.52
CA ALA A 119 -12.35 -5.72 13.32
C ALA A 119 -12.43 -5.97 14.84
N SER A 120 -13.12 -7.03 15.28
CA SER A 120 -13.22 -7.41 16.69
C SER A 120 -12.01 -8.18 17.22
N LEU A 121 -11.15 -8.70 16.34
CA LEU A 121 -9.99 -9.48 16.75
C LEU A 121 -8.94 -8.59 17.42
N PRO A 122 -8.36 -9.01 18.56
CA PRO A 122 -7.36 -8.24 19.25
C PRO A 122 -6.09 -8.11 18.39
N GLN A 123 -5.50 -6.92 18.37
CA GLN A 123 -4.21 -6.72 17.72
C GLN A 123 -3.11 -7.36 18.57
N ALA A 124 -2.32 -8.25 17.97
CA ALA A 124 -1.18 -8.84 18.66
C ALA A 124 -0.10 -7.79 18.91
N GLU A 125 0.44 -7.77 20.12
CA GLU A 125 1.61 -6.95 20.44
C GLU A 125 2.85 -7.51 19.75
N ARG A 126 3.69 -6.61 19.24
CA ARG A 126 4.98 -7.00 18.70
C ARG A 126 5.95 -7.26 19.83
N THR A 127 6.38 -8.51 19.96
CA THR A 127 7.34 -8.96 20.98
C THR A 127 8.76 -9.11 20.46
N ARG A 128 8.97 -8.99 19.14
CA ARG A 128 10.26 -9.11 18.47
C ARG A 128 10.44 -7.98 17.46
N PRO A 129 11.66 -7.48 17.22
CA PRO A 129 11.92 -6.49 16.18
C PRO A 129 11.43 -6.96 14.82
N VAL A 130 11.13 -6.00 13.94
CA VAL A 130 10.82 -6.29 12.53
C VAL A 130 12.04 -6.99 11.90
N PRO A 131 11.86 -8.16 11.27
CA PRO A 131 12.95 -8.81 10.56
C PRO A 131 13.49 -7.93 9.44
N GLU A 132 14.79 -7.93 9.23
CA GLU A 132 15.39 -7.21 8.11
C GLU A 132 14.81 -7.66 6.76
N THR A 133 14.61 -6.70 5.86
CA THR A 133 14.18 -7.00 4.49
C THR A 133 15.25 -7.83 3.78
N PRO A 134 14.92 -9.04 3.28
CA PRO A 134 15.87 -9.89 2.57
C PRO A 134 16.43 -9.19 1.32
N PRO A 135 17.69 -9.47 0.91
CA PRO A 135 18.32 -8.78 -0.23
C PRO A 135 17.50 -8.82 -1.52
N GLY A 136 16.90 -9.97 -1.86
CA GLY A 136 16.05 -10.11 -3.05
C GLY A 136 14.71 -9.36 -2.99
N ARG A 137 14.41 -8.67 -1.89
CA ARG A 137 13.24 -7.79 -1.71
C ARG A 137 13.65 -6.33 -1.43
N ARG A 138 14.93 -6.00 -1.54
CA ARG A 138 15.42 -4.63 -1.55
C ARG A 138 15.41 -4.15 -2.99
N TYR A 139 14.56 -3.17 -3.28
CA TYR A 139 14.36 -2.67 -4.63
C TYR A 139 15.12 -1.36 -4.84
N PRO A 140 15.65 -1.10 -6.05
CA PRO A 140 16.21 0.21 -6.39
C PRO A 140 15.10 1.28 -6.36
N PRO A 141 15.41 2.55 -6.01
CA PRO A 141 14.41 3.61 -6.01
C PRO A 141 13.67 3.73 -7.34
N GLY A 142 12.33 3.73 -7.29
CA GLY A 142 11.50 3.83 -8.50
C GLY A 142 10.03 3.52 -8.24
N PRO A 143 9.17 3.61 -9.28
CA PRO A 143 7.74 3.31 -9.19
C PRO A 143 7.45 1.88 -8.75
N GLY A 144 8.22 0.91 -9.27
CA GLY A 144 8.09 -0.49 -8.88
C GLY A 144 8.38 -0.69 -7.39
N ALA A 145 9.49 -0.13 -6.89
CA ALA A 145 9.85 -0.20 -5.48
C ALA A 145 8.76 0.38 -4.57
N LEU A 146 8.19 1.53 -4.94
CA LEU A 146 7.08 2.16 -4.21
C LEU A 146 5.89 1.20 -4.06
N LEU A 147 5.40 0.64 -5.17
CA LEU A 147 4.24 -0.25 -5.14
C LEU A 147 4.52 -1.54 -4.37
N MET A 148 5.74 -2.08 -4.49
CA MET A 148 6.14 -3.25 -3.72
C MET A 148 6.24 -2.97 -2.23
N SER A 149 6.71 -1.80 -1.81
CA SER A 149 6.71 -1.36 -0.41
C SER A 149 5.28 -1.20 0.13
N MET A 150 4.38 -0.60 -0.65
CA MET A 150 2.98 -0.50 -0.26
C MET A 150 2.32 -1.89 -0.15
N LEU A 151 2.55 -2.81 -1.09
CA LEU A 151 2.05 -4.19 -0.96
C LEU A 151 2.66 -4.93 0.23
N HIS A 152 3.92 -4.64 0.57
CA HIS A 152 4.54 -5.17 1.78
C HIS A 152 3.82 -4.68 3.05
N ASN A 153 3.38 -3.42 3.07
CA ASN A 153 2.55 -2.91 4.18
C ASN A 153 1.23 -3.68 4.32
N ARG A 154 0.70 -4.31 3.25
CA ARG A 154 -0.47 -5.22 3.26
C ARG A 154 -0.11 -6.65 3.70
N ASN A 155 1.13 -6.86 4.16
CA ASN A 155 1.67 -8.17 4.49
C ASN A 155 1.73 -9.12 3.27
N LEU A 156 1.79 -8.60 2.04
CA LEU A 156 1.80 -9.44 0.84
C LEU A 156 3.23 -9.68 0.35
N ASN A 157 3.66 -10.95 0.35
CA ASN A 157 4.88 -11.40 -0.32
C ASN A 157 4.59 -11.77 -1.79
N TRP A 158 5.60 -11.96 -2.66
CA TRP A 158 5.36 -12.17 -4.10
C TRP A 158 4.35 -13.28 -4.43
N PRO A 159 4.40 -14.48 -3.81
CA PRO A 159 3.35 -15.48 -4.02
C PRO A 159 1.96 -15.00 -3.60
N ALA A 160 1.85 -14.32 -2.45
CA ALA A 160 0.58 -13.77 -1.99
C ALA A 160 0.06 -12.64 -2.89
N ILE A 161 0.95 -11.78 -3.40
CA ILE A 161 0.62 -10.74 -4.40
C ILE A 161 0.03 -11.40 -5.64
N ALA A 162 0.73 -12.36 -6.24
CA ALA A 162 0.28 -13.03 -7.46
C ALA A 162 -1.10 -13.70 -7.31
N ARG A 163 -1.32 -14.39 -6.18
CA ARG A 163 -2.62 -15.00 -5.88
C ARG A 163 -3.70 -13.96 -5.66
N THR A 164 -3.41 -12.90 -4.90
CA THR A 164 -4.37 -11.82 -4.64
C THR A 164 -4.79 -11.14 -5.94
N PHE A 165 -3.85 -10.78 -6.81
CA PHE A 165 -4.15 -10.25 -8.15
C PHE A 165 -5.05 -11.21 -8.93
N GLY A 166 -4.69 -12.49 -9.03
CA GLY A 166 -5.51 -13.48 -9.72
C GLY A 166 -6.94 -13.61 -9.17
N THR A 167 -7.11 -13.45 -7.85
CA THR A 167 -8.43 -13.49 -7.20
C THR A 167 -9.25 -12.22 -7.43
N VAL A 168 -8.64 -11.04 -7.34
CA VAL A 168 -9.39 -9.76 -7.27
C VAL A 168 -9.49 -9.04 -8.61
N THR A 169 -8.51 -9.22 -9.51
CA THR A 169 -8.50 -8.59 -10.84
C THR A 169 -8.72 -9.59 -11.97
N TYR A 170 -8.79 -10.89 -11.66
CA TYR A 170 -8.85 -11.99 -12.64
C TYR A 170 -7.67 -12.04 -13.62
N ARG A 171 -6.60 -11.28 -13.37
CA ARG A 171 -5.39 -11.25 -14.19
C ARG A 171 -4.27 -12.02 -13.51
N TYR A 172 -3.84 -13.10 -14.15
CA TYR A 172 -2.83 -14.00 -13.63
C TYR A 172 -1.43 -13.58 -14.09
N TRP A 173 -0.56 -13.32 -13.11
CA TRP A 173 0.85 -13.01 -13.33
C TRP A 173 1.72 -13.91 -12.46
N ALA A 174 2.86 -14.34 -12.98
CA ALA A 174 3.83 -15.09 -12.18
C ALA A 174 4.38 -14.21 -11.03
N ALA A 175 4.61 -14.80 -9.85
CA ALA A 175 5.18 -14.09 -8.69
C ALA A 175 6.50 -13.35 -9.03
N SER A 176 7.33 -13.94 -9.90
CA SER A 176 8.56 -13.33 -10.39
C SER A 176 8.35 -12.06 -11.21
N THR A 177 7.20 -11.90 -11.86
CA THR A 177 6.86 -10.67 -12.60
C THR A 177 6.79 -9.47 -11.66
N PHE A 178 6.13 -9.60 -10.50
CA PHE A 178 6.08 -8.53 -9.49
C PHE A 178 7.47 -8.20 -8.95
N GLY A 179 8.30 -9.22 -8.71
CA GLY A 179 9.70 -9.03 -8.35
C GLY A 179 10.48 -8.27 -9.43
N GLN A 180 10.32 -8.61 -10.70
CA GLN A 180 10.97 -7.92 -11.82
C GLN A 180 10.51 -6.47 -11.97
N VAL A 181 9.21 -6.19 -11.77
CA VAL A 181 8.67 -4.82 -11.76
C VAL A 181 9.25 -4.02 -10.60
N GLY A 182 9.29 -4.60 -9.40
CA GLY A 182 9.94 -3.99 -8.22
C GLY A 182 11.39 -3.61 -8.49
N HIS A 183 12.14 -4.49 -9.16
CA HIS A 183 13.54 -4.25 -9.53
C HIS A 183 13.74 -3.35 -10.77
N GLY A 184 12.68 -2.83 -11.37
CA GLY A 184 12.77 -2.05 -12.61
C GLY A 184 13.23 -2.85 -13.84
N ARG A 185 13.30 -4.18 -13.74
CA ARG A 185 13.70 -5.08 -14.86
C ARG A 185 12.56 -5.32 -15.84
N LYS A 186 11.32 -5.08 -15.42
CA LYS A 186 10.14 -5.10 -16.27
C LYS A 186 9.37 -3.79 -16.06
N PRO A 187 8.87 -3.15 -17.13
CA PRO A 187 8.15 -1.89 -17.00
C PRO A 187 6.87 -2.08 -16.20
N LEU A 188 6.54 -1.09 -15.37
CA LEU A 188 5.23 -0.92 -14.78
C LEU A 188 4.30 -0.32 -15.84
N THR A 189 3.40 -1.14 -16.38
CA THR A 189 2.46 -0.69 -17.42
C THR A 189 1.25 0.05 -16.81
N PRO A 190 0.54 0.90 -17.57
CA PRO A 190 -0.72 1.53 -17.14
C PRO A 190 -1.76 0.53 -16.61
N ASP A 191 -1.96 -0.56 -17.34
CA ASP A 191 -2.84 -1.67 -16.96
C ASP A 191 -2.50 -2.23 -15.58
N LEU A 192 -1.21 -2.51 -15.37
CA LEU A 192 -0.71 -3.09 -14.15
C LEU A 192 -0.82 -2.10 -12.99
N LEU A 193 -0.51 -0.81 -13.20
CA LEU A 193 -0.72 0.24 -12.20
C LEU A 193 -2.17 0.30 -11.73
N ALA A 194 -3.11 0.26 -12.66
CA ALA A 194 -4.52 0.26 -12.33
C ALA A 194 -4.96 -1.04 -11.61
N ASP A 195 -4.24 -2.16 -11.77
CA ASP A 195 -4.48 -3.39 -11.00
C ASP A 195 -3.91 -3.28 -9.57
N TYR A 196 -2.77 -2.59 -9.39
CA TYR A 196 -2.25 -2.26 -8.06
C TYR A 196 -3.24 -1.40 -7.25
N ALA A 197 -3.90 -0.43 -7.88
CA ALA A 197 -4.90 0.44 -7.22
C ALA A 197 -5.98 -0.36 -6.47
N VAL A 198 -6.44 -1.48 -7.04
CA VAL A 198 -7.46 -2.36 -6.45
C VAL A 198 -7.04 -2.95 -5.10
N LEU A 199 -5.74 -3.19 -4.89
CA LEU A 199 -5.24 -3.81 -3.65
C LEU A 199 -4.77 -2.78 -2.63
N LEU A 200 -4.45 -1.56 -3.08
CA LEU A 200 -3.73 -0.58 -2.28
C LEU A 200 -4.65 0.41 -1.55
N ASP A 201 -5.96 0.41 -1.77
CA ASP A 201 -6.85 1.43 -1.17
C ASP A 201 -6.36 2.85 -1.47
N VAL A 202 -5.79 3.05 -2.66
CA VAL A 202 -5.33 4.34 -3.18
C VAL A 202 -5.94 4.52 -4.57
N PRO A 203 -6.61 5.65 -4.83
CA PRO A 203 -7.17 5.94 -6.15
C PRO A 203 -6.12 5.76 -7.26
N ALA A 204 -6.55 5.21 -8.40
CA ALA A 204 -5.66 4.94 -9.53
C ALA A 204 -4.98 6.23 -10.03
N ASP A 205 -5.72 7.35 -10.05
CA ASP A 205 -5.21 8.66 -10.45
C ASP A 205 -4.13 9.18 -9.48
N ASP A 206 -4.27 8.91 -8.18
CA ASP A 206 -3.26 9.24 -7.18
C ASP A 206 -2.00 8.39 -7.37
N LEU A 207 -2.16 7.08 -7.62
CA LEU A 207 -1.02 6.21 -7.94
C LEU A 207 -0.32 6.64 -9.23
N SER A 208 -1.08 7.07 -10.24
CA SER A 208 -0.54 7.66 -11.47
C SER A 208 0.28 8.91 -11.18
N ALA A 209 -0.23 9.84 -10.37
CA ALA A 209 0.51 11.03 -9.95
C ALA A 209 1.79 10.69 -9.17
N LEU A 210 1.72 9.74 -8.23
CA LEU A 210 2.85 9.31 -7.42
C LEU A 210 3.94 8.63 -8.27
N THR A 211 3.55 7.78 -9.21
CA THR A 211 4.46 6.97 -10.02
C THR A 211 4.95 7.66 -11.30
N GLY A 212 4.21 8.66 -11.80
CA GLY A 212 4.43 9.26 -13.12
C GLY A 212 3.97 8.38 -14.29
N ILE A 213 3.33 7.23 -14.00
CA ILE A 213 2.84 6.30 -15.03
C ILE A 213 1.38 6.65 -15.34
N PRO A 214 1.03 6.90 -16.62
CA PRO A 214 -0.33 7.26 -16.98
C PRO A 214 -1.29 6.09 -16.75
N LEU A 215 -2.57 6.40 -16.58
CA LEU A 215 -3.62 5.40 -16.54
C LEU A 215 -3.94 4.86 -17.93
N PRO A 216 -4.48 3.62 -18.03
CA PRO A 216 -4.91 3.09 -19.31
C PRO A 216 -6.04 3.96 -19.87
N THR A 217 -6.08 4.11 -21.20
CA THR A 217 -7.22 4.72 -21.89
C THR A 217 -8.51 4.01 -21.47
N PRO A 218 -9.64 4.73 -21.24
CA PRO A 218 -10.88 4.12 -20.77
C PRO A 218 -11.28 2.91 -21.63
N GLY A 219 -11.24 1.73 -21.02
CA GLY A 219 -11.51 0.47 -21.69
C GLY A 219 -11.58 -0.61 -20.64
N THR A 220 -12.77 -1.19 -20.49
CA THR A 220 -13.22 -2.10 -19.41
C THR A 220 -13.42 -1.42 -18.03
N PRO A 221 -14.68 -1.32 -17.54
CA PRO A 221 -14.96 -0.98 -16.15
C PRO A 221 -14.24 -1.96 -15.23
N LYS A 222 -13.45 -1.45 -14.29
CA LYS A 222 -12.92 -2.28 -13.20
C LYS A 222 -13.99 -2.38 -12.12
N PRO A 223 -14.22 -3.55 -11.52
CA PRO A 223 -15.16 -3.67 -10.43
C PRO A 223 -14.77 -2.72 -9.30
N ASP A 224 -15.74 -1.95 -8.81
CA ASP A 224 -15.58 -1.10 -7.65
C ASP A 224 -15.30 -2.02 -6.45
N THR A 225 -14.01 -2.19 -6.12
CA THR A 225 -13.52 -3.09 -5.07
C THR A 225 -12.95 -2.40 -3.81
N PRO A 226 -13.34 -1.16 -3.40
CA PRO A 226 -12.89 -0.56 -2.14
C PRO A 226 -13.02 -1.50 -0.94
N ALA A 227 -14.09 -2.30 -0.89
CA ALA A 227 -14.30 -3.29 0.16
C ALA A 227 -13.12 -4.29 0.29
N VAL A 228 -12.58 -4.76 -0.83
CA VAL A 228 -11.47 -5.73 -0.86
C VAL A 228 -10.18 -5.09 -0.36
N ALA A 229 -9.86 -3.88 -0.80
CA ALA A 229 -8.65 -3.18 -0.36
C ALA A 229 -8.69 -2.91 1.16
N VAL A 230 -9.84 -2.48 1.66
CA VAL A 230 -10.09 -2.29 3.10
C VAL A 230 -9.93 -3.61 3.86
N LEU A 231 -10.49 -4.71 3.36
CA LEU A 231 -10.32 -6.01 4.00
C LEU A 231 -8.85 -6.46 4.03
N ILE A 232 -8.11 -6.31 2.92
CA ILE A 232 -6.67 -6.60 2.89
C ILE A 232 -5.93 -5.80 3.97
N TRP A 233 -6.28 -4.50 4.09
CA TRP A 233 -5.69 -3.64 5.10
C TRP A 233 -6.00 -4.12 6.52
N GLU A 234 -7.25 -4.49 6.82
CA GLU A 234 -7.66 -5.00 8.13
C GLU A 234 -6.93 -6.32 8.49
N LEU A 235 -6.76 -7.21 7.50
CA LEU A 235 -6.11 -8.52 7.70
C LEU A 235 -4.58 -8.42 7.91
N ARG A 236 -3.94 -7.37 7.41
CA ARG A 236 -2.46 -7.30 7.30
C ARG A 236 -1.72 -7.50 8.64
N ARG A 237 -2.35 -7.14 9.76
CA ARG A 237 -1.75 -7.20 11.10
C ARG A 237 -2.17 -8.42 11.92
N LEU A 238 -3.05 -9.25 11.39
CA LEU A 238 -3.44 -10.49 12.06
C LEU A 238 -2.31 -11.52 12.03
N THR A 239 -2.24 -12.34 13.07
CA THR A 239 -1.35 -13.51 13.14
C THR A 239 -1.85 -14.63 12.22
N VAL A 240 -0.98 -15.61 11.93
CA VAL A 240 -1.40 -16.83 11.20
C VAL A 240 -2.63 -17.49 11.83
N SER A 241 -2.64 -17.66 13.16
CA SER A 241 -3.75 -18.31 13.87
C SER A 241 -5.05 -17.53 13.72
N GLN A 242 -5.00 -16.20 13.82
CA GLN A 242 -6.17 -15.35 13.60
C GLN A 242 -6.66 -15.44 12.15
N LEU A 243 -5.78 -15.46 11.15
CA LEU A 243 -6.20 -15.63 9.76
C LEU A 243 -6.83 -17.00 9.49
N HIS A 244 -6.41 -18.06 10.18
CA HIS A 244 -7.10 -19.35 10.12
C HIS A 244 -8.52 -19.24 10.69
N GLN A 245 -8.71 -18.59 11.84
CA GLN A 245 -10.04 -18.36 12.41
C GLN A 245 -10.95 -17.55 11.46
N VAL A 246 -10.40 -16.50 10.84
CA VAL A 246 -11.12 -15.71 9.82
C VAL A 246 -11.49 -16.56 8.62
N THR A 247 -10.57 -17.41 8.15
CA THR A 247 -10.83 -18.34 7.03
C THR A 247 -11.97 -19.30 7.37
N ASP A 248 -11.96 -19.89 8.56
CA ASP A 248 -13.00 -20.84 8.96
C ASP A 248 -14.35 -20.14 9.18
N THR A 249 -14.34 -18.91 9.70
CA THR A 249 -15.53 -18.05 9.82
C THR A 249 -16.11 -17.73 8.44
N ALA A 250 -15.27 -17.35 7.47
CA ALA A 250 -15.71 -17.08 6.10
C ALA A 250 -16.32 -18.33 5.43
N LYS A 251 -15.76 -19.53 5.69
CA LYS A 251 -16.37 -20.78 5.20
C LYS A 251 -17.72 -21.06 5.86
N ALA A 252 -17.84 -20.86 7.18
CA ALA A 252 -19.08 -21.08 7.92
C ALA A 252 -20.20 -20.16 7.43
N LEU A 253 -19.91 -18.88 7.23
CA LEU A 253 -20.87 -17.90 6.70
C LEU A 253 -21.36 -18.22 5.28
N ARG A 254 -20.57 -18.98 4.51
CA ARG A 254 -20.97 -19.46 3.18
C ARG A 254 -21.92 -20.65 3.25
N THR A 255 -21.73 -21.55 4.22
CA THR A 255 -22.51 -22.78 4.32
C THR A 255 -23.78 -22.62 5.15
N HIS A 256 -23.80 -21.67 6.08
CA HIS A 256 -24.92 -21.37 6.97
C HIS A 256 -25.11 -19.83 7.01
N PRO A 257 -25.94 -19.25 6.12
CA PRO A 257 -26.29 -17.83 6.23
C PRO A 257 -26.95 -17.60 7.61
N PRO A 258 -26.65 -16.49 8.31
CA PRO A 258 -27.31 -16.17 9.57
C PRO A 258 -28.82 -16.12 9.35
N ASP A 259 -29.58 -16.77 10.24
CA ASP A 259 -31.04 -16.64 10.30
C ASP A 259 -31.40 -15.17 10.58
N ASP A 260 -32.30 -14.60 9.77
CA ASP A 260 -32.86 -13.26 9.94
C ASP A 260 -33.71 -13.14 11.23
#